data_AF-A0A7W1I3D7-F1
#
_entry.id   AF-A0A7W1I3D7-F1
#
_cell.length_a   1.000
_cell.length_b   1.000
_cell.length_c   1.000
_cell.angle_alpha   90.00
_cell.angle_beta   90.00
_cell.angle_gamma   90.00
#
_symmetry.space_group_name_H-M   'P 1'
#
loop_
_entity.id
_entity.type
_entity.pdbx_description
1 polymer ?
#
loop_
_entity_poly.entity_id
_entity_poly.type
_entity_poly.pdbx_seq_one_letter_code
_entity_poly.pdbx_strand_id
1 'polypeptide(L)'
;MRGVCRTLGILAVTLALTTPARAETIVLTSGVFNWVSGSSVDVTLSGGSFSFQGRASPFSGLFSPFLQCMVPECTAGTTVDLFTRFTGADIGGTATYNGVTYNPVGSAAAAASLDANWSGSLVIPTTFTGGVLAAPFTFAGAFHFQDTPTTGGILDLLGGGTATQSFTPSTPFPGTFNLTGVRFEIEASPVPEPASMLLIGTGLAGLAALRRRRKEDHDPEG
;
A
#
# COMPACT_ATOMS: atom_id res chain seq x y z
N MET A 1 9.52 -72.96 -5.73
CA MET A 1 9.88 -71.93 -4.73
C MET A 1 10.80 -70.92 -5.39
N ARG A 2 10.62 -69.61 -5.09
CA ARG A 2 11.30 -68.41 -5.64
C ARG A 2 10.72 -67.99 -7.00
N GLY A 3 10.05 -66.86 -7.19
CA GLY A 3 9.96 -65.61 -6.43
C GLY A 3 10.26 -64.46 -7.39
N VAL A 4 9.26 -64.00 -8.16
CA VAL A 4 9.40 -62.85 -9.07
C VAL A 4 8.74 -61.66 -8.41
N CYS A 5 9.58 -60.83 -7.81
CA CYS A 5 9.21 -59.60 -7.10
C CYS A 5 8.87 -58.50 -8.11
N ARG A 6 7.65 -57.96 -8.01
CA ARG A 6 7.16 -56.79 -8.76
C ARG A 6 7.85 -55.53 -8.22
N THR A 7 8.67 -54.88 -9.03
CA THR A 7 9.11 -53.49 -8.81
C THR A 7 8.44 -52.59 -9.85
N LEU A 8 7.24 -52.09 -9.51
CA LEU A 8 6.67 -50.91 -10.17
C LEU A 8 7.39 -49.68 -9.61
N GLY A 9 8.35 -49.15 -10.37
CA GLY A 9 8.96 -47.86 -10.08
C GLY A 9 7.97 -46.74 -10.37
N ILE A 10 7.43 -46.12 -9.32
CA ILE A 10 6.67 -44.87 -9.44
C ILE A 10 7.70 -43.77 -9.70
N LEU A 11 7.86 -43.39 -10.96
CA LEU A 11 8.58 -42.20 -11.37
C LEU A 11 7.73 -40.98 -11.01
N ALA A 12 7.88 -40.48 -9.78
CA ALA A 12 7.28 -39.22 -9.36
C ALA A 12 8.01 -38.07 -10.07
N VAL A 13 7.45 -37.62 -11.19
CA VAL A 13 7.90 -36.41 -11.89
C VAL A 13 7.54 -35.22 -11.01
N THR A 14 8.49 -34.77 -10.20
CA THR A 14 8.46 -33.47 -9.52
C THR A 14 8.58 -32.38 -10.58
N LEU A 15 7.45 -31.93 -11.13
CA LEU A 15 7.38 -30.64 -11.81
C LEU A 15 7.77 -29.57 -10.78
N ALA A 16 9.04 -29.15 -10.83
CA ALA A 16 9.50 -27.94 -10.17
C ALA A 16 8.76 -26.77 -10.82
N LEU A 17 7.60 -26.43 -10.25
CA LEU A 17 6.93 -25.17 -10.51
C LEU A 17 7.90 -24.08 -10.07
N THR A 18 8.66 -23.53 -11.02
CA THR A 18 9.40 -22.29 -10.80
C THR A 18 8.33 -21.24 -10.54
N THR A 19 8.05 -20.96 -9.27
CA THR A 19 7.23 -19.83 -8.90
C THR A 19 7.92 -18.60 -9.49
N PRO A 20 7.22 -17.78 -10.29
CA PRO A 20 7.81 -16.53 -10.77
C PRO A 20 8.33 -15.78 -9.55
N ALA A 21 9.59 -15.37 -9.59
CA ALA A 21 10.16 -14.50 -8.57
C ALA A 21 9.37 -13.18 -8.62
N ARG A 22 8.32 -13.09 -7.80
CA ARG A 22 7.59 -11.83 -7.61
C ARG A 22 8.54 -10.88 -6.92
N ALA A 23 8.50 -9.61 -7.34
CA ALA A 23 9.09 -8.52 -6.56
C ALA A 23 8.63 -8.65 -5.11
N GLU A 24 9.55 -8.43 -4.17
CA GLU A 24 9.20 -8.38 -2.77
C GLU A 24 8.19 -7.24 -2.57
N THR A 25 7.11 -7.53 -1.86
CA THR A 25 6.09 -6.53 -1.51
C THR A 25 6.26 -6.14 -0.05
N ILE A 26 6.52 -4.86 0.20
CA ILE A 26 6.54 -4.30 1.54
C ILE A 26 5.22 -3.59 1.82
N VAL A 27 4.57 -3.98 2.91
CA VAL A 27 3.44 -3.25 3.47
C VAL A 27 4.00 -2.17 4.39
N LEU A 28 3.72 -0.92 4.04
CA LEU A 28 4.02 0.24 4.86
C LEU A 28 3.17 0.20 6.13
N THR A 29 3.83 0.36 7.26
CA THR A 29 3.19 0.38 8.59
C THR A 29 2.97 1.78 9.10
N SER A 30 3.72 2.75 8.58
CA SER A 30 3.54 4.17 8.85
C SER A 30 4.04 5.03 7.70
N GLY A 31 3.58 6.27 7.67
CA GLY A 31 4.00 7.23 6.67
C GLY A 31 3.13 8.47 6.70
N VAL A 32 3.71 9.59 6.28
CA VAL A 32 3.04 10.87 6.25
C VAL A 32 3.33 11.53 4.91
N PHE A 33 2.28 11.88 4.19
CA PHE A 33 2.33 12.92 3.18
C PHE A 33 1.76 14.17 3.82
N ASN A 34 2.46 15.29 3.79
CA ASN A 34 2.00 16.53 4.39
C ASN A 34 2.25 17.72 3.46
N TRP A 35 1.17 18.38 3.07
CA TRP A 35 1.22 19.61 2.31
C TRP A 35 0.43 20.70 3.02
N VAL A 36 0.99 21.90 3.04
CA VAL A 36 0.35 23.12 3.53
C VAL A 36 0.39 24.15 2.40
N SER A 37 -0.64 24.97 2.29
CA SER A 37 -0.70 26.02 1.27
C SER A 37 0.56 26.89 1.28
N GLY A 38 1.18 27.05 0.11
CA GLY A 38 2.44 27.77 -0.07
C GLY A 38 3.72 27.00 0.27
N SER A 39 3.64 25.71 0.64
CA SER A 39 4.82 24.87 0.93
C SER A 39 5.06 23.78 -0.11
N SER A 40 6.24 23.16 -0.03
CA SER A 40 6.49 21.84 -0.63
C SER A 40 5.68 20.76 0.09
N VAL A 41 5.60 19.58 -0.50
CA VAL A 41 5.06 18.38 0.13
C VAL A 41 6.20 17.67 0.86
N ASP A 42 6.06 17.42 2.16
CA ASP A 42 6.95 16.52 2.91
C ASP A 42 6.38 15.11 2.86
N VAL A 43 7.24 14.11 2.59
CA VAL A 43 6.85 12.70 2.49
C VAL A 43 7.77 11.84 3.35
N THR A 44 7.18 11.03 4.22
CA THR A 44 7.85 9.95 4.95
C THR A 44 7.10 8.63 4.74
N LEU A 45 7.82 7.54 4.56
CA LEU A 45 7.26 6.19 4.43
C LEU A 45 8.11 5.22 5.25
N SER A 46 7.50 4.25 5.92
CA SER A 46 8.20 3.23 6.69
C SER A 46 7.41 1.92 6.73
N GLY A 47 8.11 0.81 6.55
CA GLY A 47 7.54 -0.54 6.65
C GLY A 47 8.60 -1.61 6.41
N GLY A 48 8.55 -2.70 7.18
CA GLY A 48 9.55 -3.76 7.08
C GLY A 48 10.97 -3.23 7.25
N SER A 49 11.84 -3.51 6.27
CA SER A 49 13.22 -3.01 6.20
C SER A 49 13.39 -1.74 5.34
N PHE A 50 12.28 -1.14 4.89
CA PHE A 50 12.26 0.04 4.04
C PHE A 50 11.87 1.30 4.82
N SER A 51 12.59 2.39 4.56
CA SER A 51 12.21 3.75 4.97
C SER A 51 12.52 4.77 3.88
N PHE A 52 11.72 5.82 3.81
CA PHE A 52 11.93 6.96 2.91
C PHE A 52 11.61 8.26 3.62
N GLN A 53 12.42 9.29 3.37
CA GLN A 53 12.16 10.67 3.76
C GLN A 53 12.55 11.59 2.62
N GLY A 54 11.61 12.42 2.17
CA GLY A 54 11.84 13.30 1.04
C GLY A 54 10.84 14.42 0.93
N ARG A 55 10.93 15.14 -0.18
CA ARG A 55 10.07 16.24 -0.54
C ARG A 55 9.66 16.15 -2.00
N ALA A 56 8.46 16.61 -2.29
CA ALA A 56 7.96 16.80 -3.65
C ALA A 56 7.47 18.25 -3.82
N SER A 57 7.49 18.73 -5.05
CA SER A 57 6.78 19.96 -5.37
C SER A 57 5.31 19.63 -5.62
N PRO A 58 4.35 20.41 -5.11
CA PRO A 58 2.94 20.23 -5.48
C PRO A 58 2.69 20.49 -6.99
N PHE A 59 3.70 20.98 -7.72
CA PHE A 59 3.64 21.30 -9.15
C PHE A 59 4.43 20.35 -10.06
N SER A 60 5.29 19.46 -9.53
CA SER A 60 6.11 18.57 -10.38
C SER A 60 5.36 17.31 -10.82
N GLY A 61 4.54 16.74 -9.94
CA GLY A 61 3.70 15.59 -10.26
C GLY A 61 2.23 15.94 -10.44
N LEU A 62 1.37 14.93 -10.30
CA LEU A 62 -0.07 15.12 -10.30
C LEU A 62 -0.59 15.15 -8.86
N PHE A 63 -1.14 16.28 -8.44
CA PHE A 63 -1.70 16.44 -7.10
C PHE A 63 -3.16 16.93 -7.20
N SER A 64 -4.09 15.98 -7.38
CA SER A 64 -5.48 16.28 -7.75
C SER A 64 -6.24 17.14 -6.73
N PRO A 65 -6.13 16.93 -5.40
CA PRO A 65 -6.77 17.82 -4.42
C PRO A 65 -6.42 19.30 -4.63
N PHE A 66 -5.14 19.58 -4.85
CA PHE A 66 -4.67 20.93 -5.11
C PHE A 66 -5.20 21.45 -6.45
N LEU A 67 -5.05 20.69 -7.53
CA LEU A 67 -5.48 21.11 -8.87
C LEU A 67 -7.00 21.33 -8.98
N GLN A 68 -7.80 20.53 -8.27
CA GLN A 68 -9.26 20.63 -8.28
C GLN A 68 -9.80 21.79 -7.44
N CYS A 69 -9.11 22.17 -6.36
CA CYS A 69 -9.57 23.22 -5.44
C CYS A 69 -8.80 24.54 -5.54
N MET A 70 -7.83 24.67 -6.46
CA MET A 70 -7.07 25.93 -6.64
C MET A 70 -7.84 26.93 -7.50
N VAL A 71 -8.29 26.53 -8.71
CA VAL A 71 -9.06 27.38 -9.62
C VAL A 71 -9.96 26.49 -10.51
N PRO A 72 -11.30 26.52 -10.36
CA PRO A 72 -12.05 27.25 -9.33
C PRO A 72 -11.87 26.64 -7.93
N GLU A 73 -12.17 27.41 -6.88
CA GLU A 73 -12.24 26.89 -5.53
C GLU A 73 -13.33 25.82 -5.38
N CYS A 74 -13.11 24.87 -4.48
CA CYS A 74 -14.06 23.79 -4.23
C CYS A 74 -15.36 24.30 -3.59
N THR A 75 -16.50 23.71 -3.94
CA THR A 75 -17.82 24.07 -3.40
C THR A 75 -18.43 22.94 -2.59
N ALA A 76 -19.35 23.29 -1.69
CA ALA A 76 -20.11 22.30 -0.93
C ALA A 76 -20.88 21.35 -1.86
N GLY A 77 -20.87 20.04 -1.56
CA GLY A 77 -21.44 19.00 -2.42
C GLY A 77 -20.48 18.39 -3.44
N THR A 78 -19.29 18.96 -3.62
CA THR A 78 -18.28 18.45 -4.57
C THR A 78 -17.60 17.18 -4.03
N THR A 79 -17.28 16.23 -4.91
CA THR A 79 -16.37 15.13 -4.61
C THR A 79 -14.97 15.49 -5.08
N VAL A 80 -14.03 15.58 -4.15
CA VAL A 80 -12.61 15.84 -4.40
C VAL A 80 -11.88 14.51 -4.58
N ASP A 81 -11.19 14.36 -5.71
CA ASP A 81 -10.32 13.22 -5.96
C ASP A 81 -9.05 13.35 -5.12
N LEU A 82 -8.70 12.31 -4.35
CA LEU A 82 -7.47 12.26 -3.57
C LEU A 82 -6.26 11.78 -4.38
N PHE A 83 -6.46 11.48 -5.67
CA PHE A 83 -5.41 10.94 -6.53
C PHE A 83 -4.18 11.85 -6.56
N THR A 84 -3.07 11.33 -6.06
CA THR A 84 -1.78 12.01 -6.04
C THR A 84 -0.72 11.07 -6.55
N ARG A 85 0.09 11.51 -7.52
CA ARG A 85 1.13 10.70 -8.14
C ARG A 85 2.42 11.51 -8.27
N PHE A 86 3.49 10.96 -7.71
CA PHE A 86 4.86 11.42 -7.92
C PHE A 86 5.68 10.29 -8.49
N THR A 87 6.50 10.58 -9.50
CA THR A 87 7.35 9.60 -10.15
C THR A 87 8.74 10.14 -10.39
N GLY A 88 9.75 9.28 -10.34
CA GLY A 88 11.12 9.67 -10.70
C GLY A 88 11.60 10.96 -10.03
N ALA A 89 11.76 12.03 -10.80
CA ALA A 89 12.27 13.32 -10.35
C ALA A 89 11.24 14.22 -9.65
N ASP A 90 9.97 13.83 -9.60
CA ASP A 90 8.92 14.63 -8.96
C ASP A 90 9.07 14.65 -7.43
N ILE A 91 9.71 13.61 -6.88
CA ILE A 91 9.92 13.38 -5.46
C ILE A 91 11.38 13.01 -5.19
N GLY A 92 12.05 13.85 -4.40
CA GLY A 92 13.46 13.69 -4.07
C GLY A 92 13.67 13.41 -2.59
N GLY A 93 14.67 12.62 -2.23
CA GLY A 93 14.95 12.35 -0.82
C GLY A 93 16.01 11.30 -0.57
N THR A 94 15.89 10.64 0.58
CA THR A 94 16.75 9.54 1.01
C THR A 94 15.87 8.32 1.29
N ALA A 95 16.24 7.18 0.73
CA ALA A 95 15.64 5.88 1.06
C ALA A 95 16.66 5.00 1.76
N THR A 96 16.21 4.12 2.66
CA THR A 96 17.02 3.00 3.17
C THR A 96 16.24 1.71 2.99
N TYR A 97 16.88 0.69 2.44
CA TYR A 97 16.31 -0.65 2.27
C TYR A 97 17.36 -1.70 2.66
N ASN A 98 17.01 -2.63 3.53
CA ASN A 98 17.94 -3.68 4.04
C ASN A 98 19.27 -3.11 4.58
N GLY A 99 19.25 -1.92 5.17
CA GLY A 99 20.44 -1.24 5.71
C GLY A 99 21.29 -0.52 4.67
N VAL A 100 20.96 -0.58 3.38
CA VAL A 100 21.59 0.20 2.31
C VAL A 100 20.84 1.52 2.14
N THR A 101 21.56 2.63 2.17
CA THR A 101 21.00 3.97 2.00
C THR A 101 21.24 4.49 0.59
N TYR A 102 20.18 4.96 -0.06
CA TYR A 102 20.19 5.57 -1.39
C TYR A 102 19.93 7.07 -1.23
N ASN A 103 20.92 7.89 -1.59
CA ASN A 103 20.83 9.35 -1.57
C ASN A 103 21.73 9.94 -2.67
N PRO A 104 21.18 10.73 -3.61
CA PRO A 104 19.77 11.13 -3.71
C PRO A 104 18.87 10.02 -4.29
N VAL A 105 17.60 10.02 -3.91
CA VAL A 105 16.49 9.39 -4.64
C VAL A 105 15.87 10.45 -5.56
N GLY A 106 15.47 10.07 -6.77
CA GLY A 106 14.68 10.94 -7.65
C GLY A 106 15.48 12.05 -8.33
N SER A 107 16.68 11.73 -8.83
CA SER A 107 17.46 12.64 -9.68
C SER A 107 17.94 11.90 -10.93
N ALA A 108 18.30 12.64 -11.99
CA ALA A 108 18.78 12.03 -13.24
C ALA A 108 20.06 11.18 -13.06
N ALA A 109 20.84 11.45 -12.01
CA ALA A 109 22.05 10.69 -11.66
C ALA A 109 21.83 9.75 -10.45
N ALA A 110 20.61 9.65 -9.92
CA ALA A 110 20.32 8.82 -8.76
C ALA A 110 20.34 7.34 -9.14
N ALA A 111 20.97 6.52 -8.30
CA ALA A 111 20.89 5.06 -8.39
C ALA A 111 19.51 4.52 -7.98
N ALA A 112 18.63 5.37 -7.44
CA ALA A 112 17.30 4.99 -6.99
C ALA A 112 16.23 6.03 -7.31
N SER A 113 15.00 5.56 -7.54
CA SER A 113 13.81 6.37 -7.77
C SER A 113 12.60 5.79 -7.05
N LEU A 114 11.65 6.66 -6.72
CA LEU A 114 10.40 6.28 -6.06
C LEU A 114 9.22 6.70 -6.94
N ASP A 115 8.36 5.74 -7.24
CA ASP A 115 7.04 5.99 -7.80
C ASP A 115 6.03 5.81 -6.68
N ALA A 116 5.22 6.83 -6.42
CA ALA A 116 4.30 6.87 -5.28
C ALA A 116 2.92 7.36 -5.73
N ASN A 117 1.89 6.58 -5.41
CA ASN A 117 0.50 6.87 -5.75
C ASN A 117 -0.39 6.74 -4.51
N TRP A 118 -1.13 7.81 -4.21
CA TRP A 118 -2.22 7.84 -3.24
C TRP A 118 -3.54 7.93 -4.02
N SER A 119 -4.51 7.10 -3.69
CA SER A 119 -5.81 7.06 -4.37
C SER A 119 -6.96 7.01 -3.36
N GLY A 120 -8.03 7.76 -3.61
CA GLY A 120 -9.21 7.84 -2.75
C GLY A 120 -10.12 8.98 -3.19
N SER A 121 -11.20 9.23 -2.44
CA SER A 121 -12.12 10.33 -2.74
C SER A 121 -12.72 10.91 -1.46
N LEU A 122 -12.93 12.22 -1.43
CA LEU A 122 -13.50 12.94 -0.31
C LEU A 122 -14.71 13.74 -0.77
N VAL A 123 -15.87 13.56 -0.13
CA VAL A 123 -17.06 14.36 -0.40
C VAL A 123 -17.11 15.56 0.54
N ILE A 124 -17.25 16.77 0.00
CA ILE A 124 -17.53 17.97 0.77
C ILE A 124 -19.05 18.01 1.04
N PRO A 125 -19.51 17.96 2.30
CA PRO A 125 -20.95 18.01 2.59
C PRO A 125 -21.60 19.31 2.08
N THR A 126 -22.86 19.26 1.66
CA THR A 126 -23.61 20.45 1.22
C THR A 126 -23.81 21.48 2.33
N THR A 127 -23.73 21.05 3.59
CA THR A 127 -23.80 21.90 4.79
C THR A 127 -22.42 22.31 5.33
N PHE A 128 -21.35 22.05 4.59
CA PHE A 128 -20.01 22.36 5.02
C PHE A 128 -19.79 23.88 5.10
N THR A 129 -19.15 24.34 6.17
CA THR A 129 -18.86 25.77 6.42
C THR A 129 -17.37 26.05 6.55
N GLY A 130 -16.51 25.09 6.18
CA GLY A 130 -15.06 25.11 6.40
C GLY A 130 -14.64 24.18 7.55
N GLY A 131 -13.34 23.91 7.65
CA GLY A 131 -12.77 22.99 8.63
C GLY A 131 -12.02 21.83 8.00
N VAL A 132 -11.95 20.72 8.72
CA VAL A 132 -11.21 19.51 8.30
C VAL A 132 -12.20 18.42 7.90
N LEU A 133 -11.97 17.81 6.75
CA LEU A 133 -12.69 16.62 6.29
C LEU A 133 -11.71 15.45 6.17
N ALA A 134 -12.20 14.23 6.38
CA ALA A 134 -11.39 13.02 6.32
C ALA A 134 -12.02 11.95 5.42
N ALA A 135 -11.20 11.18 4.72
CA ALA A 135 -11.63 10.02 3.93
C ALA A 135 -10.53 8.96 3.89
N PRO A 136 -10.89 7.68 3.72
CA PRO A 136 -9.91 6.62 3.53
C PRO A 136 -9.18 6.77 2.19
N PHE A 137 -7.93 6.31 2.14
CA PHE A 137 -7.16 6.20 0.91
C PHE A 137 -6.35 4.90 0.87
N THR A 138 -5.90 4.54 -0.33
CA THR A 138 -4.94 3.47 -0.58
C THR A 138 -3.64 4.05 -1.12
N PHE A 139 -2.52 3.50 -0.68
CA PHE A 139 -1.19 3.80 -1.21
C PHE A 139 -0.68 2.61 -2.03
N ALA A 140 -0.13 2.90 -3.20
CA ALA A 140 0.64 1.96 -4.00
C ALA A 140 1.86 2.67 -4.58
N GLY A 141 3.02 2.03 -4.52
CA GLY A 141 4.24 2.58 -5.05
C GLY A 141 5.24 1.52 -5.44
N ALA A 142 6.32 1.95 -6.07
CA ALA A 142 7.45 1.11 -6.42
C ALA A 142 8.74 1.85 -6.11
N PHE A 143 9.64 1.21 -5.36
CA PHE A 143 10.99 1.69 -5.15
C PHE A 143 11.93 0.95 -6.09
N HIS A 144 12.54 1.70 -7.01
CA HIS A 144 13.51 1.19 -7.96
C HIS A 144 14.91 1.56 -7.45
N PHE A 145 15.83 0.60 -7.45
CA PHE A 145 17.17 0.84 -6.97
C PHE A 145 18.20 0.01 -7.75
N GLN A 146 19.43 0.50 -7.76
CA GLN A 146 20.62 -0.17 -8.30
C GLN A 146 21.65 -0.31 -7.18
N ASP A 147 22.02 -1.55 -6.86
CA ASP A 147 23.07 -1.85 -5.87
C ASP A 147 24.46 -1.84 -6.52
N THR A 148 24.52 -2.26 -7.79
CA THR A 148 25.70 -2.17 -8.64
C THR A 148 25.27 -1.73 -10.05
N PRO A 149 26.20 -1.37 -10.96
CA PRO A 149 25.84 -1.03 -12.34
C PRO A 149 25.07 -2.13 -13.09
N THR A 150 25.10 -3.37 -12.59
CA THR A 150 24.48 -4.54 -13.22
C THR A 150 23.39 -5.19 -12.37
N THR A 151 23.22 -4.77 -11.11
CA THR A 151 22.24 -5.38 -10.20
C THR A 151 21.35 -4.30 -9.60
N GLY A 152 20.06 -4.56 -9.63
CA GLY A 152 19.05 -3.69 -9.05
C GLY A 152 17.78 -4.48 -8.75
N GLY A 153 16.81 -3.78 -8.18
CA GLY A 153 15.55 -4.37 -7.78
C GLY A 153 14.40 -3.41 -7.96
N ILE A 154 13.21 -3.99 -7.90
CA ILE A 154 11.95 -3.27 -7.75
C ILE A 154 11.32 -3.84 -6.49
N LEU A 155 10.95 -2.94 -5.59
CA LEU A 155 10.23 -3.24 -4.37
C LEU A 155 8.84 -2.63 -4.48
N ASP A 156 7.81 -3.47 -4.45
CA ASP A 156 6.42 -3.00 -4.43
C ASP A 156 6.08 -2.51 -3.02
N LEU A 157 5.54 -1.29 -2.93
CA LEU A 157 5.15 -0.67 -1.67
C LEU A 157 3.62 -0.56 -1.63
N LEU A 158 3.01 -1.07 -0.57
CA LEU A 158 1.57 -0.99 -0.37
C LEU A 158 1.26 -0.35 0.98
N GLY A 159 0.16 0.39 1.07
CA GLY A 159 -0.31 0.95 2.32
C GLY A 159 -1.73 1.47 2.21
N GLY A 160 -2.22 2.04 3.29
CA GLY A 160 -3.51 2.71 3.33
C GLY A 160 -3.67 3.45 4.64
N GLY A 161 -4.69 4.27 4.73
CA GLY A 161 -4.98 5.00 5.96
C GLY A 161 -5.99 6.11 5.72
N THR A 162 -5.81 7.20 6.47
CA THR A 162 -6.75 8.33 6.47
C THR A 162 -6.12 9.56 5.82
N ALA A 163 -6.80 10.13 4.84
CA ALA A 163 -6.48 11.42 4.27
C ALA A 163 -7.32 12.48 4.97
N THR A 164 -6.69 13.57 5.39
CA THR A 164 -7.36 14.76 5.94
C THR A 164 -7.10 15.96 5.03
N GLN A 165 -8.15 16.71 4.72
CA GLN A 165 -8.08 17.94 3.94
C GLN A 165 -8.61 19.10 4.79
N SER A 166 -7.85 20.18 4.84
CA SER A 166 -8.18 21.39 5.60
C SER A 166 -8.65 22.48 4.65
N PHE A 167 -9.81 23.07 4.95
CA PHE A 167 -10.47 24.07 4.13
C PHE A 167 -10.78 25.33 4.92
N THR A 168 -10.63 26.49 4.30
CA THR A 168 -11.11 27.77 4.83
C THR A 168 -12.13 28.38 3.86
N PRO A 169 -13.19 29.05 4.35
CA PRO A 169 -14.12 29.78 3.47
C PRO A 169 -13.38 30.82 2.63
N SER A 170 -13.71 30.90 1.33
CA SER A 170 -13.15 31.94 0.47
C SER A 170 -13.86 33.27 0.69
N THR A 171 -13.09 34.32 0.96
CA THR A 171 -13.61 35.69 1.07
C THR A 171 -13.99 36.32 -0.27
N PRO A 172 -13.23 36.16 -1.38
CA PRO A 172 -13.64 36.72 -2.67
C PRO A 172 -14.82 35.99 -3.32
N PHE A 173 -15.05 34.72 -3.01
CA PHE A 173 -16.10 33.89 -3.64
C PHE A 173 -16.96 33.17 -2.59
N PRO A 174 -18.07 33.79 -2.14
CA PRO A 174 -18.97 33.19 -1.16
C PRO A 174 -19.48 31.81 -1.58
N GLY A 175 -19.50 30.86 -0.63
CA GLY A 175 -19.94 29.48 -0.88
C GLY A 175 -18.85 28.54 -1.42
N THR A 176 -17.62 29.04 -1.59
CA THR A 176 -16.46 28.25 -1.99
C THR A 176 -15.44 28.13 -0.85
N PHE A 177 -14.52 27.18 -0.97
CA PHE A 177 -13.52 26.86 0.03
C PHE A 177 -12.12 26.77 -0.55
N ASN A 178 -11.18 27.47 0.09
CA ASN A 178 -9.76 27.37 -0.19
C ASN A 178 -9.19 26.14 0.51
N LEU A 179 -8.53 25.27 -0.26
CA LEU A 179 -7.76 24.16 0.29
C LEU A 179 -6.47 24.71 0.92
N THR A 180 -6.32 24.53 2.23
CA THR A 180 -5.18 25.06 3.01
C THR A 180 -4.18 24.00 3.45
N GLY A 181 -4.58 22.72 3.43
CA GLY A 181 -3.67 21.62 3.72
C GLY A 181 -4.24 20.27 3.32
N VAL A 182 -3.34 19.33 3.05
CA VAL A 182 -3.65 17.93 2.74
C VAL A 182 -2.65 17.07 3.48
N ARG A 183 -3.15 16.10 4.25
CA ARG A 183 -2.32 15.15 4.97
C ARG A 183 -2.82 13.74 4.72
N PHE A 184 -1.96 12.88 4.21
CA PHE A 184 -2.23 11.43 4.20
C PHE A 184 -1.41 10.79 5.31
N GLU A 185 -2.08 10.07 6.19
CA GLU A 185 -1.46 9.32 7.26
C GLU A 185 -1.65 7.83 6.99
N ILE A 186 -0.53 7.15 6.70
CA ILE A 186 -0.51 5.70 6.53
C ILE A 186 -0.53 5.10 7.93
N GLU A 187 -1.47 4.19 8.13
CA GLU A 187 -1.62 3.43 9.36
C GLU A 187 -1.46 1.95 9.02
N ALA A 188 -0.93 1.17 9.96
CA ALA A 188 -0.91 -0.27 9.80
C ALA A 188 -2.36 -0.76 9.69
N SER A 189 -2.80 -1.12 8.48
CA SER A 189 -4.11 -1.74 8.31
C SER A 189 -4.11 -2.99 9.19
N PRO A 190 -5.14 -3.20 10.04
CA PRO A 190 -5.26 -4.46 10.76
C PRO A 190 -5.31 -5.55 9.70
N VAL A 191 -4.21 -6.28 9.55
CA VAL A 191 -4.12 -7.39 8.60
C VAL A 191 -5.23 -8.33 9.04
N PRO A 192 -6.29 -8.53 8.24
CA PRO A 192 -7.35 -9.45 8.61
C PRO A 192 -6.64 -10.76 8.88
N GLU A 193 -6.73 -11.28 10.11
CA GLU A 193 -6.03 -12.50 10.46
C GLU A 193 -6.28 -13.50 9.33
N PRO A 194 -5.21 -14.01 8.69
CA PRO A 194 -5.34 -14.66 7.40
C PRO A 194 -6.40 -15.73 7.56
N ALA A 195 -7.44 -15.70 6.71
CA ALA A 195 -8.54 -16.67 6.76
C ALA A 195 -8.03 -18.12 6.77
N SER A 196 -6.78 -18.34 6.37
CA SER A 196 -5.94 -19.51 6.61
C SER A 196 -5.98 -20.03 8.05
N MET A 197 -5.87 -19.19 9.09
CA MET A 197 -5.98 -19.61 10.50
C MET A 197 -7.36 -20.20 10.78
N LEU A 198 -8.42 -19.55 10.28
CA LEU A 198 -9.79 -20.04 10.40
C LEU A 198 -9.98 -21.34 9.59
N LEU A 199 -9.41 -21.43 8.39
CA LEU A 199 -9.50 -22.58 7.51
C LEU A 199 -8.75 -23.80 8.09
N ILE A 200 -7.58 -23.59 8.68
CA ILE A 200 -6.81 -24.62 9.38
C ILE A 200 -7.57 -25.07 10.63
N GLY A 201 -8.09 -24.13 11.43
CA GLY A 201 -8.88 -24.44 12.62
C GLY A 201 -10.14 -25.25 12.30
N THR A 202 -10.91 -24.83 11.29
CA THR A 202 -12.14 -25.52 10.86
C THR A 202 -11.84 -26.85 10.17
N GLY A 203 -10.77 -26.94 9.37
CA GLY A 203 -10.33 -28.19 8.74
C GLY A 203 -9.93 -29.26 9.76
N LEU A 204 -9.15 -28.89 10.79
CA LEU A 204 -8.76 -29.80 11.87
C LEU A 204 -9.96 -30.22 12.73
N ALA A 205 -10.87 -29.29 13.05
CA ALA A 205 -12.09 -29.60 13.78
C ALA A 205 -12.99 -30.57 12.98
N GLY A 206 -13.12 -30.36 11.66
CA GLY A 206 -13.85 -31.26 10.77
C GLY A 206 -13.25 -32.67 10.72
N LEU A 207 -11.92 -32.79 10.61
CA LEU A 207 -11.23 -34.09 10.64
C LEU A 207 -11.39 -34.81 11.99
N ALA A 208 -11.32 -34.08 13.11
CA ALA A 208 -11.55 -34.65 14.44
C ALA A 208 -12.98 -35.17 14.61
N ALA A 209 -13.98 -34.44 14.11
CA ALA A 209 -15.39 -34.86 14.14
C ALA A 209 -15.61 -36.13 13.29
N LEU A 210 -15.02 -36.21 12.10
CA LEU A 210 -15.10 -37.40 11.25
C LEU A 210 -14.43 -38.63 11.88
N ARG A 211 -13.33 -38.45 12.61
CA ARG A 211 -12.66 -39.54 13.32
C ARG A 211 -13.50 -40.10 14.48
N ARG A 212 -14.25 -39.24 15.19
CA ARG A 212 -15.14 -39.68 16.28
C ARG A 212 -16.30 -40.53 15.75
N ARG A 213 -16.95 -40.11 14.65
CA ARG A 213 -18.05 -40.86 14.04
C ARG A 213 -17.67 -42.29 13.65
N ARG A 214 -16.46 -42.49 13.11
CA ARG A 214 -15.96 -43.83 12.75
C ARG A 214 -15.72 -44.77 13.94
N LYS A 215 -15.63 -44.24 15.16
CA LYS A 215 -15.43 -45.05 16.36
C LYS A 215 -16.76 -45.59 16.93
N GLU A 216 -17.88 -44.92 16.65
CA GLU A 216 -19.21 -45.34 17.10
C GLU A 216 -19.79 -46.48 16.25
N ASP A 217 -19.39 -46.61 14.98
CA ASP A 217 -19.85 -47.69 14.08
C ASP A 217 -19.13 -49.05 14.30
N HIS A 218 -18.32 -49.20 15.36
CA HIS A 218 -17.53 -50.42 15.62
C HIS A 218 -17.77 -51.01 17.01
N ASP A 219 -19.02 -51.06 17.47
CA ASP A 219 -19.42 -51.99 18.54
C ASP A 219 -19.88 -53.31 17.92
N PRO A 220 -19.12 -54.41 18.06
CA PRO A 220 -19.60 -55.73 17.70
C PRO A 220 -20.60 -56.20 18.76
N GLU A 221 -21.83 -56.49 18.34
CA GLU A 221 -22.80 -57.21 19.17
C GLU A 221 -22.19 -58.54 19.64
N GLY A 222 -22.10 -58.71 20.95
CA GLY A 222 -21.77 -59.95 21.66
C GLY A 222 -22.51 -60.00 22.97
#